data_AF-A0A1V5R5Q9-F1
#
_entry.id   AF-A0A1V5R5Q9-F1
#
_cell.length_a   1.000
_cell.length_b   1.000
_cell.length_c   1.000
_cell.angle_alpha   90.00
_cell.angle_beta   90.00
_cell.angle_gamma   90.00
#
_symmetry.space_group_name_H-M   'P 1'
#
loop_
_entity.id
_entity.type
_entity.pdbx_description
1 polymer ?
#
loop_
_entity_poly.entity_id
_entity_poly.type
_entity_poly.pdbx_seq_one_letter_code
_entity_poly.pdbx_strand_id
1 'polypeptide(L)'
;MTATVNSGTQRLNVRAGPGTTYGVVGSLTSGNRVTATARNAAGDWLRIAAANLPGGAGWVSAAYLTVQGSAADLPVAADVQPATSAPRPAASTAQPVAGLTGKLVFQERSGGAIYLYDLARGALRTLTTGADPALSPDGRTVAFWRAEDGGHSLYLIDSDGSHERRILARGEALRAPAWSPDGGKIVFSHISGQRKCRDVGYNICMPDVFPYNLMFPLKVADAWGLARVDRDGGSYQDIASVPDAVSPDWSDRGILYSGVGIQLTQDGPDADQNRGLIDEYRYQDPASQPGGGRIVFHSLEKDHWEIFSANADGTGVVALTRPETILVDVLPHNVAPDWSPDGRHIVFLSNRSGRWQLWVMDAGGENQRALPIDAPIEYNYQAEQVVSWGR
;
A
#
# COMPACT_ATOMS: atom_id res chain seq x y z
N MET A 1 -33.22 -16.91 -15.72
CA MET A 1 -34.22 -15.86 -15.43
C MET A 1 -33.61 -14.48 -15.71
N THR A 2 -34.36 -13.57 -16.30
CA THR A 2 -33.86 -12.20 -16.55
C THR A 2 -33.85 -11.40 -15.25
N ALA A 3 -32.78 -10.65 -15.00
CA ALA A 3 -32.64 -9.78 -13.85
C ALA A 3 -32.07 -8.42 -14.25
N THR A 4 -32.47 -7.38 -13.52
CA THR A 4 -31.97 -6.01 -13.69
C THR A 4 -31.21 -5.59 -12.43
N VAL A 5 -30.05 -4.98 -12.62
CA VAL A 5 -29.21 -4.45 -11.52
C VAL A 5 -29.81 -3.16 -10.96
N ASN A 6 -29.98 -3.09 -9.65
CA ASN A 6 -30.50 -1.94 -8.90
C ASN A 6 -29.49 -1.54 -7.80
N SER A 7 -28.34 -1.02 -8.21
CA SER A 7 -27.28 -0.57 -7.30
C SER A 7 -27.27 0.95 -7.07
N GLY A 8 -28.29 1.66 -7.54
CA GLY A 8 -28.35 3.12 -7.47
C GLY A 8 -27.23 3.75 -8.30
N THR A 9 -26.40 4.59 -7.69
CA THR A 9 -25.23 5.22 -8.33
C THR A 9 -23.94 4.41 -8.15
N GLN A 10 -23.96 3.32 -7.37
CA GLN A 10 -22.78 2.52 -7.06
C GLN A 10 -22.60 1.37 -8.06
N ARG A 11 -21.36 0.94 -8.30
CA ARG A 11 -21.06 -0.27 -9.09
C ARG A 11 -21.30 -1.53 -8.24
N LEU A 12 -21.94 -2.54 -8.83
CA LEU A 12 -22.14 -3.85 -8.22
C LEU A 12 -20.99 -4.77 -8.61
N ASN A 13 -20.19 -5.20 -7.63
CA ASN A 13 -19.12 -6.16 -7.87
C ASN A 13 -19.67 -7.53 -8.26
N VAL A 14 -19.14 -8.10 -9.34
CA VAL A 14 -19.34 -9.49 -9.74
C VAL A 14 -18.15 -10.30 -9.25
N ARG A 15 -18.40 -11.39 -8.55
CA ARG A 15 -17.38 -12.19 -7.85
C ARG A 15 -17.27 -13.61 -8.40
N ALA A 16 -16.15 -14.26 -8.14
CA ALA A 16 -15.91 -15.64 -8.56
C ALA A 16 -16.83 -16.66 -7.86
N GLY A 17 -17.39 -16.32 -6.69
CA GLY A 17 -18.29 -17.17 -5.91
C GLY A 17 -19.27 -16.39 -5.03
N PRO A 18 -20.21 -17.08 -4.36
CA PRO A 18 -21.28 -16.48 -3.58
C PRO A 18 -20.79 -15.99 -2.21
N GLY A 19 -20.22 -14.78 -2.17
CA GLY A 19 -19.77 -14.17 -0.92
C GLY A 19 -18.80 -13.01 -1.14
N THR A 20 -18.64 -12.15 -0.13
CA THR A 20 -17.68 -11.03 -0.18
C THR A 20 -16.22 -11.47 -0.09
N THR A 21 -15.95 -12.70 0.35
CA THR A 21 -14.62 -13.31 0.45
C THR A 21 -14.05 -13.80 -0.89
N TYR A 22 -14.87 -13.88 -1.94
CA TYR A 22 -14.43 -14.29 -3.27
C TYR A 22 -13.91 -13.08 -4.06
N GLY A 23 -12.85 -13.28 -4.84
CA GLY A 23 -12.28 -12.25 -5.70
C GLY A 23 -13.30 -11.65 -6.67
N VAL A 24 -13.17 -10.36 -6.95
CA VAL A 24 -13.99 -9.63 -7.93
C VAL A 24 -13.50 -10.00 -9.34
N VAL A 25 -14.41 -10.50 -10.18
CA VAL A 25 -14.14 -10.89 -11.57
C VAL A 25 -14.73 -9.91 -12.59
N GLY A 26 -15.51 -8.94 -12.13
CA GLY A 26 -16.10 -7.91 -12.97
C GLY A 26 -16.98 -6.96 -12.17
N SER A 27 -17.64 -6.03 -12.85
CA SER A 27 -18.62 -5.14 -12.22
C SER A 27 -19.80 -4.86 -13.14
N LEU A 28 -20.92 -4.47 -12.56
CA LEU A 28 -22.13 -4.04 -13.25
C LEU A 28 -22.58 -2.68 -12.73
N THR A 29 -23.32 -1.96 -13.55
CA THR A 29 -23.96 -0.69 -13.21
C THR A 29 -25.48 -0.84 -13.13
N SER A 30 -26.13 0.09 -12.43
CA SER A 30 -27.59 0.11 -12.33
C SER A 30 -28.22 0.16 -13.73
N GLY A 31 -29.25 -0.65 -13.96
CA GLY A 31 -29.91 -0.80 -15.26
C GLY A 31 -29.32 -1.87 -16.18
N ASN A 32 -28.15 -2.45 -15.88
CA ASN A 32 -27.66 -3.59 -16.65
C ASN A 32 -28.64 -4.77 -16.55
N ARG A 33 -28.99 -5.35 -17.72
CA ARG A 33 -29.77 -6.60 -17.80
C ARG A 33 -28.83 -7.79 -17.85
N VAL A 34 -29.05 -8.74 -16.96
CA VAL A 34 -28.27 -9.98 -16.85
C VAL A 34 -29.20 -11.18 -16.77
N THR A 35 -28.66 -12.37 -17.00
CA THR A 35 -29.42 -13.61 -16.81
C THR A 35 -28.99 -14.29 -15.52
N ALA A 36 -29.85 -14.34 -14.51
CA ALA A 36 -29.65 -15.16 -13.33
C ALA A 36 -29.83 -16.65 -13.70
N THR A 37 -28.84 -17.47 -13.37
CA THR A 37 -28.72 -18.87 -13.79
C THR A 37 -28.79 -19.85 -12.62
N ALA A 38 -28.37 -19.44 -11.43
CA ALA A 38 -28.40 -20.25 -10.21
C ALA A 38 -28.38 -19.35 -8.96
N ARG A 39 -28.59 -19.94 -7.78
CA ARG A 39 -28.45 -19.29 -6.46
C ARG A 39 -27.56 -20.10 -5.54
N ASN A 40 -27.06 -19.49 -4.47
CA ASN A 40 -26.48 -20.25 -3.36
C ASN A 40 -27.59 -20.83 -2.45
N ALA A 41 -27.22 -21.70 -1.52
CA ALA A 41 -28.19 -22.38 -0.64
C ALA A 41 -29.09 -21.39 0.14
N ALA A 42 -28.50 -20.31 0.66
CA ALA A 42 -29.20 -19.26 1.40
C ALA A 42 -30.04 -18.31 0.52
N GLY A 43 -29.76 -18.24 -0.78
CA GLY A 43 -30.49 -17.40 -1.73
C GLY A 43 -30.13 -15.91 -1.71
N ASP A 44 -29.14 -15.50 -0.91
CA ASP A 44 -28.63 -14.14 -0.80
C ASP A 44 -27.61 -13.79 -1.90
N TRP A 45 -27.10 -14.79 -2.63
CA TRP A 45 -26.23 -14.62 -3.80
C TRP A 45 -26.78 -15.33 -5.03
N LEU A 46 -26.75 -14.63 -6.17
CA LEU A 46 -27.19 -15.15 -7.46
C LEU A 46 -26.02 -15.24 -8.44
N ARG A 47 -25.93 -16.36 -9.14
CA ARG A 47 -25.02 -16.54 -10.27
C ARG A 47 -25.65 -15.97 -11.52
N ILE A 48 -24.97 -15.04 -12.16
CA ILE A 48 -25.41 -14.37 -13.38
C ILE A 48 -24.52 -14.75 -14.57
N ALA A 49 -25.11 -14.70 -15.76
CA ALA A 49 -24.40 -14.75 -17.03
C ALA A 49 -24.55 -13.39 -17.74
N ALA A 50 -23.42 -12.87 -18.24
CA ALA A 50 -23.39 -11.65 -19.05
C ALA A 50 -22.18 -11.71 -19.99
N ALA A 51 -22.39 -11.34 -21.26
CA ALA A 51 -21.37 -11.44 -22.30
C ALA A 51 -20.11 -10.60 -22.03
N ASN A 52 -20.25 -9.52 -21.25
CA ASN A 52 -19.16 -8.59 -20.94
C ASN A 52 -18.35 -8.99 -19.70
N LEU A 53 -18.62 -10.15 -19.09
CA LEU A 53 -17.86 -10.64 -17.94
C LEU A 53 -16.72 -11.57 -18.39
N PRO A 54 -15.52 -11.47 -17.80
CA PRO A 54 -14.49 -12.48 -17.94
C PRO A 54 -15.03 -13.87 -17.55
N GLY A 55 -14.98 -14.83 -18.47
CA GLY A 55 -15.54 -16.17 -18.28
C GLY A 55 -17.07 -16.27 -18.45
N GLY A 56 -17.74 -15.20 -18.87
CA GLY A 56 -19.15 -15.16 -19.25
C GLY A 56 -20.15 -15.27 -18.10
N ALA A 57 -19.69 -15.41 -16.85
CA ALA A 57 -20.54 -15.58 -15.68
C ALA A 57 -19.84 -15.17 -14.38
N GLY A 58 -20.61 -14.90 -13.33
CA GLY A 58 -20.11 -14.62 -11.99
C GLY A 58 -21.22 -14.47 -10.96
N TRP A 59 -20.89 -14.10 -9.73
CA TRP A 59 -21.81 -14.06 -8.60
C TRP A 59 -22.01 -12.63 -8.10
N VAL A 60 -23.26 -12.28 -7.79
CA VAL A 60 -23.63 -10.97 -7.25
C VAL A 60 -24.60 -11.14 -6.08
N SER A 61 -24.62 -10.16 -5.18
CA SER A 61 -25.60 -10.15 -4.09
C SER A 61 -27.02 -9.97 -4.65
N ALA A 62 -27.93 -10.83 -4.23
CA ALA A 62 -29.34 -10.81 -4.62
C ALA A 62 -30.03 -9.50 -4.22
N ALA A 63 -29.52 -8.83 -3.17
CA ALA A 63 -30.06 -7.56 -2.68
C ALA A 63 -30.02 -6.43 -3.72
N TYR A 64 -29.16 -6.55 -4.74
CA TYR A 64 -29.00 -5.56 -5.80
C TYR A 64 -29.56 -6.02 -7.15
N LEU A 65 -30.35 -7.11 -7.18
CA LEU A 65 -31.01 -7.60 -8.38
C LEU A 65 -32.53 -7.58 -8.23
N THR A 66 -33.22 -7.08 -9.24
CA THR A 66 -34.64 -7.37 -9.44
C THR A 66 -34.77 -8.46 -10.50
N VAL A 67 -35.13 -9.67 -10.05
CA VAL A 67 -35.36 -10.84 -10.89
C VAL A 67 -36.81 -10.84 -11.38
N GLN A 68 -37.03 -11.14 -12.66
CA GLN A 68 -38.36 -11.41 -13.18
C GLN A 68 -38.79 -12.82 -12.78
N GLY A 69 -39.61 -12.94 -11.74
CA GLY A 69 -40.02 -14.20 -11.11
C GLY A 69 -39.49 -14.34 -9.68
N SER A 70 -39.58 -15.55 -9.12
CA SER A 70 -39.01 -15.84 -7.79
C SER A 70 -37.56 -16.31 -7.93
N ALA A 71 -36.64 -15.62 -7.27
CA ALA A 71 -35.24 -16.04 -7.21
C ALA A 71 -35.06 -17.41 -6.53
N ALA A 72 -36.02 -17.84 -5.71
CA ALA A 72 -36.00 -19.15 -5.03
C ALA A 72 -36.12 -20.34 -6.00
N ASP A 73 -36.71 -20.10 -7.18
CA ASP A 73 -36.92 -21.11 -8.23
C ASP A 73 -35.65 -21.40 -9.05
N LEU A 74 -34.60 -20.60 -8.86
CA LEU A 74 -33.29 -20.87 -9.45
C LEU A 74 -32.68 -22.11 -8.79
N PRO A 75 -31.98 -22.96 -9.58
CA PRO A 75 -31.28 -24.11 -9.03
C PRO A 75 -30.21 -23.64 -8.04
N VAL A 76 -30.06 -24.37 -6.94
CA VAL A 76 -28.93 -24.19 -6.04
C VAL A 76 -27.68 -24.67 -6.78
N ALA A 77 -26.71 -23.77 -7.00
CA ALA A 77 -25.46 -24.16 -7.61
C ALA A 77 -24.73 -25.13 -6.67
N ALA A 78 -24.14 -26.19 -7.22
CA ALA A 78 -23.20 -27.02 -6.46
C ALA A 78 -22.13 -26.10 -5.85
N ASP A 79 -21.81 -26.30 -4.57
CA ASP A 79 -20.96 -25.42 -3.80
C ASP A 79 -19.71 -25.04 -4.59
N VAL A 80 -19.68 -23.80 -5.09
CA VAL A 80 -18.44 -23.12 -5.37
C VAL A 80 -17.93 -22.82 -3.97
N GLN A 81 -17.20 -23.77 -3.38
CA GLN A 81 -16.40 -23.45 -2.22
C GLN A 81 -15.57 -22.21 -2.57
N PRO A 82 -15.15 -21.40 -1.58
CA PRO A 82 -14.01 -20.54 -1.78
C PRO A 82 -12.96 -21.38 -2.50
N ALA A 83 -12.06 -20.76 -3.25
CA ALA A 83 -10.76 -21.39 -3.28
C ALA A 83 -10.33 -21.47 -1.80
N THR A 84 -10.69 -22.55 -1.09
CA THR A 84 -9.83 -23.22 -0.15
C THR A 84 -8.57 -23.27 -0.95
N SER A 85 -7.62 -22.42 -0.55
CA SER A 85 -6.33 -22.23 -1.18
C SER A 85 -6.03 -23.48 -1.97
N ALA A 86 -6.22 -23.46 -3.30
CA ALA A 86 -5.87 -24.60 -4.13
C ALA A 86 -4.53 -25.05 -3.57
N PRO A 87 -4.37 -26.32 -3.08
CA PRO A 87 -3.24 -26.69 -2.24
C PRO A 87 -2.04 -26.02 -2.85
N ARG A 88 -1.50 -25.01 -2.13
CA ARG A 88 -0.53 -24.04 -2.67
C ARG A 88 0.35 -24.87 -3.57
N PRO A 89 0.39 -24.65 -4.91
CA PRO A 89 1.24 -25.47 -5.76
C PRO A 89 2.56 -25.57 -5.03
N ALA A 90 2.90 -26.80 -4.64
CA ALA A 90 3.79 -27.07 -3.51
C ALA A 90 4.92 -26.05 -3.53
N ALA A 91 4.93 -25.15 -2.54
CA ALA A 91 5.78 -23.96 -2.48
C ALA A 91 6.22 -23.50 -3.88
N SER A 92 5.42 -22.65 -4.57
CA SER A 92 5.86 -21.93 -5.78
C SER A 92 7.34 -21.68 -5.64
N THR A 93 8.13 -22.45 -6.40
CA THR A 93 9.57 -22.44 -6.27
C THR A 93 9.94 -21.04 -6.65
N ALA A 94 10.18 -20.20 -5.64
CA ALA A 94 10.57 -18.85 -5.87
C ALA A 94 11.79 -18.95 -6.80
N GLN A 95 11.65 -18.37 -7.98
CA GLN A 95 12.68 -18.51 -9.01
C GLN A 95 13.64 -17.35 -8.83
N PRO A 96 14.97 -17.59 -8.91
CA PRO A 96 15.93 -16.51 -9.04
C PRO A 96 15.46 -15.50 -10.09
N VAL A 97 15.45 -14.23 -9.72
CA VAL A 97 15.04 -13.18 -10.67
C VAL A 97 16.28 -12.72 -11.42
N ALA A 98 16.42 -13.19 -12.65
CA ALA A 98 17.60 -12.92 -13.46
C ALA A 98 17.89 -11.40 -13.56
N GLY A 99 19.14 -11.04 -13.25
CA GLY A 99 19.62 -9.66 -13.28
C GLY A 99 19.33 -8.86 -12.01
N LEU A 100 18.64 -9.43 -11.02
CA LEU A 100 18.35 -8.76 -9.74
C LEU A 100 19.18 -9.37 -8.60
N THR A 101 19.59 -8.53 -7.66
CA THR A 101 20.33 -8.95 -6.47
C THR A 101 19.72 -8.35 -5.20
N GLY A 102 20.10 -8.93 -4.07
CA GLY A 102 19.67 -8.48 -2.76
C GLY A 102 18.39 -9.14 -2.26
N LYS A 103 17.76 -8.48 -1.30
CA LYS A 103 16.62 -9.00 -0.55
C LYS A 103 15.49 -7.99 -0.56
N LEU A 104 14.28 -8.51 -0.69
CA LEU A 104 13.06 -7.76 -0.44
C LEU A 104 12.49 -8.19 0.91
N VAL A 105 12.07 -7.23 1.71
CA VAL A 105 11.17 -7.47 2.84
C VAL A 105 9.84 -6.82 2.53
N PHE A 106 8.75 -7.50 2.82
CA PHE A 106 7.41 -6.97 2.54
C PHE A 106 6.37 -7.59 3.45
N GLN A 107 5.25 -6.88 3.64
CA GLN A 107 4.15 -7.33 4.48
C GLN A 107 3.00 -7.95 3.68
N GLU A 108 2.27 -8.86 4.32
CA GLU A 108 0.98 -9.38 3.84
C GLU A 108 -0.10 -8.33 3.92
N ARG A 109 -0.24 -7.71 5.09
CA ARG A 109 -1.20 -6.67 5.45
C ARG A 109 -0.67 -5.98 6.70
N SER A 110 -1.23 -4.85 7.08
CA SER A 110 -0.90 -4.18 8.35
C SER A 110 -1.05 -5.14 9.55
N GLY A 111 0.01 -5.33 10.33
CA GLY A 111 0.07 -6.25 11.47
C GLY A 111 0.10 -7.73 11.09
N GLY A 112 0.15 -8.07 9.81
CA GLY A 112 0.19 -9.43 9.27
C GLY A 112 1.59 -10.03 9.25
N ALA A 113 1.78 -11.07 8.44
CA ALA A 113 3.09 -11.66 8.22
C ALA A 113 4.01 -10.70 7.46
N ILE A 114 5.27 -10.60 7.90
CA ILE A 114 6.37 -9.98 7.19
C ILE A 114 7.19 -11.10 6.57
N TYR A 115 7.44 -11.00 5.27
CA TYR A 115 8.20 -11.95 4.48
C TYR A 115 9.57 -11.38 4.11
N LEU A 116 10.53 -12.27 3.88
CA LEU A 116 11.80 -11.97 3.24
C LEU A 116 11.96 -12.82 1.98
N TYR A 117 12.35 -12.18 0.88
CA TYR A 117 12.61 -12.79 -0.41
C TYR A 117 14.06 -12.52 -0.86
N ASP A 118 14.85 -13.57 -1.01
CA ASP A 118 16.18 -13.49 -1.61
C ASP A 118 16.07 -13.55 -3.14
N LEU A 119 16.35 -12.45 -3.83
CA LEU A 119 16.17 -12.31 -5.28
C LEU A 119 17.11 -13.22 -6.08
N ALA A 120 18.33 -13.42 -5.59
CA ALA A 120 19.35 -14.23 -6.26
C ALA A 120 19.07 -15.73 -6.10
N ARG A 121 18.57 -16.15 -4.94
CA ARG A 121 18.24 -17.56 -4.68
C ARG A 121 16.82 -17.94 -5.08
N GLY A 122 15.93 -16.96 -5.23
CA GLY A 122 14.50 -17.23 -5.28
C GLY A 122 14.06 -17.93 -3.99
N ALA A 123 14.38 -17.39 -2.82
CA ALA A 123 14.00 -18.02 -1.55
C ALA A 123 13.05 -17.10 -0.79
N LEU A 124 11.78 -17.52 -0.68
CA LEU A 124 10.75 -16.85 0.11
C LEU A 124 10.64 -17.51 1.48
N ARG A 125 10.66 -16.72 2.55
CA ARG A 125 10.30 -17.17 3.89
C ARG A 125 9.46 -16.14 4.63
N THR A 126 8.62 -16.62 5.54
CA THR A 126 8.06 -15.77 6.60
C THR A 126 9.15 -15.44 7.60
N LEU A 127 9.30 -14.16 7.93
CA LEU A 127 10.31 -13.68 8.86
C LEU A 127 9.70 -13.46 10.25
N THR A 128 8.60 -12.72 10.31
CA THR A 128 7.93 -12.36 11.57
C THR A 128 6.51 -11.83 11.29
N THR A 129 5.86 -11.19 12.27
CA THR A 129 4.63 -10.41 12.08
C THR A 129 4.81 -8.95 12.48
N GLY A 130 4.08 -8.04 11.84
CA GLY A 130 4.16 -6.60 12.09
C GLY A 130 3.72 -5.79 10.86
N ALA A 131 4.18 -4.55 10.79
CA ALA A 131 3.94 -3.66 9.66
C ALA A 131 5.11 -2.70 9.39
N ASP A 132 5.06 -2.10 8.20
CA ASP A 132 6.04 -1.21 7.58
C ASP A 132 7.49 -1.73 7.70
N PRO A 133 7.81 -2.89 7.08
CA PRO A 133 9.15 -3.45 7.17
C PRO A 133 10.17 -2.64 6.34
N ALA A 134 11.28 -2.28 6.97
CA ALA A 134 12.41 -1.62 6.31
C ALA A 134 13.71 -2.40 6.50
N LEU A 135 14.34 -2.78 5.39
CA LEU A 135 15.59 -3.52 5.40
C LEU A 135 16.77 -2.55 5.47
N SER A 136 17.70 -2.81 6.37
CA SER A 136 18.94 -2.02 6.50
C SER A 136 19.78 -2.06 5.21
N PRO A 137 20.59 -1.01 4.94
CA PRO A 137 21.39 -0.93 3.71
C PRO A 137 22.38 -2.08 3.51
N ASP A 138 22.82 -2.73 4.59
CA ASP A 138 23.70 -3.91 4.55
C ASP A 138 22.95 -5.24 4.35
N GLY A 139 21.62 -5.21 4.31
CA GLY A 139 20.75 -6.37 4.11
C GLY A 139 20.62 -7.28 5.34
N ARG A 140 21.14 -6.89 6.51
CA ARG A 140 21.28 -7.80 7.66
C ARG A 140 20.19 -7.69 8.69
N THR A 141 19.59 -6.53 8.87
CA THR A 141 18.59 -6.27 9.91
C THR A 141 17.34 -5.61 9.32
N VAL A 142 16.17 -6.00 9.80
CA VAL A 142 14.86 -5.46 9.41
C VAL A 142 14.28 -4.68 10.59
N ALA A 143 13.89 -3.43 10.34
CA ALA A 143 13.08 -2.64 11.26
C ALA A 143 11.61 -2.76 10.88
N PHE A 144 10.73 -2.81 11.87
CA PHE A 144 9.27 -2.90 11.67
C PHE A 144 8.56 -2.49 12.95
N TRP A 145 7.27 -2.19 12.89
CA TRP A 145 6.48 -1.90 14.08
C TRP A 145 5.45 -2.99 14.37
N ARG A 146 5.03 -3.08 15.64
CA ARG A 146 3.89 -3.89 16.10
C ARG A 146 2.97 -3.08 16.98
N ALA A 147 1.68 -3.35 16.86
CA ALA A 147 0.69 -2.84 17.79
C ALA A 147 0.83 -3.53 19.16
N GLU A 148 0.82 -2.73 20.20
CA GLU A 148 0.81 -3.14 21.61
C GLU A 148 -0.30 -2.38 22.36
N ASP A 149 -0.56 -2.75 23.62
CA ASP A 149 -1.54 -2.05 24.44
C ASP A 149 -1.17 -0.57 24.58
N GLY A 150 -1.96 0.30 23.94
CA GLY A 150 -1.83 1.75 24.01
C GLY A 150 -0.92 2.40 22.96
N GLY A 151 -0.36 1.67 21.99
CA GLY A 151 0.44 2.29 20.93
C GLY A 151 1.12 1.30 19.99
N HIS A 152 2.11 1.79 19.23
CA HIS A 152 2.98 0.94 18.43
C HIS A 152 4.39 0.95 19.00
N SER A 153 5.09 -0.18 18.88
CA SER A 153 6.47 -0.34 19.31
C SER A 153 7.35 -0.69 18.13
N LEU A 154 8.58 -0.16 18.10
CA LEU A 154 9.56 -0.40 17.06
C LEU A 154 10.44 -1.61 17.42
N TYR A 155 10.59 -2.52 16.47
CA TYR A 155 11.33 -3.77 16.61
C TYR A 155 12.42 -3.88 15.56
N LEU A 156 13.46 -4.64 15.91
CA LEU A 156 14.47 -5.13 14.99
C LEU A 156 14.46 -6.65 14.98
N ILE A 157 14.70 -7.24 13.81
CA ILE A 157 14.99 -8.66 13.64
C ILE A 157 16.13 -8.83 12.63
N ASP A 158 17.00 -9.81 12.82
CA ASP A 158 18.00 -10.13 11.82
C ASP A 158 17.33 -10.77 10.60
N SER A 159 17.91 -10.54 9.43
CA SER A 159 17.41 -11.04 8.15
C SER A 159 17.30 -12.57 8.13
N ASP A 160 18.04 -13.28 8.99
CA ASP A 160 17.97 -14.73 9.18
C ASP A 160 16.81 -15.22 10.08
N GLY A 161 16.10 -14.29 10.74
CA GLY A 161 15.02 -14.55 11.68
C GLY A 161 15.46 -14.58 13.15
N SER A 162 16.74 -14.38 13.44
CA SER A 162 17.27 -14.36 14.80
C SER A 162 17.25 -12.95 15.42
N HIS A 163 17.57 -12.88 16.72
CA HIS A 163 17.74 -11.64 17.49
C HIS A 163 16.61 -10.62 17.38
N GLU A 164 15.37 -11.11 17.25
CA GLU A 164 14.20 -10.24 17.34
C GLU A 164 14.14 -9.55 18.71
N ARG A 165 14.02 -8.22 18.71
CA ARG A 165 13.96 -7.42 19.93
C ARG A 165 13.23 -6.10 19.71
N ARG A 166 12.54 -5.63 20.75
CA ARG A 166 11.97 -4.29 20.80
C ARG A 166 13.06 -3.27 21.10
N ILE A 167 13.11 -2.17 20.35
CA ILE A 167 14.09 -1.09 20.53
C ILE A 167 13.46 0.22 21.00
N LEU A 168 12.18 0.46 20.75
CA LEU A 168 11.48 1.65 21.21
C LEU A 168 10.02 1.33 21.55
N ALA A 169 9.55 1.81 22.69
CA ALA A 169 8.16 1.79 23.11
C ALA A 169 7.86 3.08 23.88
N ARG A 170 6.89 3.87 23.39
CA ARG A 170 6.57 5.17 24.00
C ARG A 170 5.10 5.38 24.37
N GLY A 171 4.21 4.48 23.94
CA GLY A 171 2.78 4.58 24.25
C GLY A 171 2.02 5.49 23.30
N GLU A 172 2.58 5.77 22.12
CA GLU A 172 1.88 6.40 20.99
C GLU A 172 2.00 5.55 19.73
N ALA A 173 1.20 5.87 18.71
CA ALA A 173 1.34 5.25 17.40
C ALA A 173 2.61 5.78 16.71
N LEU A 174 3.38 4.85 16.13
CA LEU A 174 4.50 5.12 15.23
C LEU A 174 4.38 4.24 13.98
N ARG A 175 4.98 4.65 12.86
CA ARG A 175 4.92 3.92 11.59
C ARG A 175 6.02 4.33 10.62
N ALA A 176 6.13 3.60 9.50
CA ALA A 176 7.08 3.84 8.40
C ALA A 176 8.52 4.10 8.86
N PRO A 177 9.18 3.13 9.52
CA PRO A 177 10.58 3.25 9.89
C PRO A 177 11.48 3.19 8.64
N ALA A 178 12.48 4.07 8.52
CA ALA A 178 13.47 4.04 7.44
C ALA A 178 14.90 4.18 7.98
N TRP A 179 15.82 3.39 7.41
CA TRP A 179 17.22 3.36 7.83
C TRP A 179 18.03 4.50 7.22
N SER A 180 18.92 5.10 8.02
CA SER A 180 19.94 5.99 7.47
C SER A 180 20.88 5.22 6.52
N PRO A 181 21.52 5.89 5.53
CA PRO A 181 22.34 5.21 4.52
C PRO A 181 23.55 4.45 5.11
N ASP A 182 24.02 4.87 6.29
CA ASP A 182 25.08 4.21 7.05
C ASP A 182 24.56 3.08 7.97
N GLY A 183 23.24 2.90 8.08
CA GLY A 183 22.58 1.91 8.93
C GLY A 183 22.68 2.21 10.44
N GLY A 184 23.10 3.41 10.82
CA GLY A 184 23.29 3.81 12.22
C GLY A 184 22.02 4.29 12.92
N LYS A 185 21.04 4.81 12.17
CA LYS A 185 19.83 5.45 12.68
C LYS A 185 18.59 4.96 11.95
N ILE A 186 17.45 5.15 12.60
CA ILE A 186 16.13 4.85 12.07
C ILE A 186 15.24 6.06 12.29
N VAL A 187 14.72 6.64 11.21
CA VAL A 187 13.69 7.69 11.25
C VAL A 187 12.31 7.04 11.13
N PHE A 188 11.28 7.62 11.73
CA PHE A 188 9.91 7.12 11.67
C PHE A 188 8.91 8.26 11.90
N SER A 189 7.66 8.04 11.49
CA SER A 189 6.55 8.92 11.85
C SER A 189 5.96 8.52 13.20
N HIS A 190 5.52 9.49 14.00
CA HIS A 190 4.83 9.23 15.25
C HIS A 190 3.76 10.29 15.54
N ILE A 191 2.84 9.97 16.46
CA ILE A 191 1.95 10.98 17.03
C ILE A 191 2.80 11.92 17.91
N SER A 192 2.94 13.17 17.47
CA SER A 192 3.69 14.23 18.15
C SER A 192 2.82 15.11 19.04
N GLY A 193 1.49 14.99 18.92
CA GLY A 193 0.54 15.69 19.76
C GLY A 193 -0.88 15.64 19.21
N GLN A 194 -1.67 16.64 19.57
CA GLN A 194 -3.04 16.79 19.09
C GLN A 194 -3.22 18.16 18.42
N ARG A 195 -4.06 18.21 17.39
CA ARG A 195 -4.46 19.44 16.72
C ARG A 195 -5.97 19.60 16.67
N LYS A 196 -6.44 20.84 16.76
CA LYS A 196 -7.82 21.20 16.49
C LYS A 196 -8.00 21.47 15.00
N CYS A 197 -8.98 20.84 14.38
CA CYS A 197 -9.27 21.01 12.97
C CYS A 197 -10.76 20.90 12.67
N ARG A 198 -11.16 21.44 11.52
CA ARG A 198 -12.49 21.30 10.96
C ARG A 198 -12.56 19.99 10.17
N ASP A 199 -13.47 19.11 10.57
CA ASP A 199 -13.73 17.86 9.84
C ASP A 199 -14.60 18.14 8.63
N VAL A 200 -14.01 18.03 7.44
CA VAL A 200 -14.73 18.24 6.18
C VAL A 200 -15.16 16.93 5.52
N GLY A 201 -15.06 15.80 6.25
CA GLY A 201 -15.27 14.45 5.74
C GLY A 201 -14.03 13.88 5.04
N TYR A 202 -14.12 12.62 4.60
CA TYR A 202 -13.06 11.93 3.84
C TYR A 202 -11.68 11.87 4.55
N ASN A 203 -11.66 11.85 5.89
CA ASN A 203 -10.44 11.95 6.71
C ASN A 203 -9.63 13.24 6.52
N ILE A 204 -10.23 14.28 5.94
CA ILE A 204 -9.59 15.58 5.77
C ILE A 204 -9.87 16.45 7.00
N CYS A 205 -8.78 16.95 7.59
CA CYS A 205 -8.77 17.70 8.84
C CYS A 205 -8.13 19.07 8.55
N MET A 206 -8.97 20.06 8.27
CA MET A 206 -8.51 21.39 7.85
C MET A 206 -8.18 22.28 9.06
N PRO A 207 -7.09 23.07 9.02
CA PRO A 207 -6.76 24.00 10.09
C PRO A 207 -7.90 24.96 10.44
N ASP A 208 -8.11 25.22 11.74
CA ASP A 208 -9.12 26.17 12.26
C ASP A 208 -8.66 27.64 12.14
N VAL A 209 -8.09 28.02 10.99
CA VAL A 209 -7.55 29.37 10.70
C VAL A 209 -8.12 30.01 9.43
N PHE A 210 -9.04 29.33 8.73
CA PHE A 210 -9.69 29.90 7.54
C PHE A 210 -10.70 30.99 7.92
N PRO A 211 -10.71 32.16 7.25
CA PRO A 211 -11.52 33.33 7.61
C PRO A 211 -13.01 33.20 7.27
N TYR A 212 -13.45 32.01 6.86
CA TYR A 212 -14.86 31.73 6.55
C TYR A 212 -15.43 30.88 7.69
N ASN A 213 -16.61 31.25 8.19
CA ASN A 213 -17.41 30.46 9.12
C ASN A 213 -17.83 29.14 8.45
N LEU A 214 -16.88 28.24 8.24
CA LEU A 214 -17.12 26.93 7.70
C LEU A 214 -17.94 26.17 8.74
N MET A 215 -19.12 25.70 8.32
CA MET A 215 -20.10 25.04 9.19
C MET A 215 -19.70 23.61 9.58
N PHE A 216 -18.40 23.29 9.49
CA PHE A 216 -17.83 21.99 9.77
C PHE A 216 -17.54 21.84 11.28
N PRO A 217 -17.81 20.65 11.85
CA PRO A 217 -17.55 20.41 13.26
C PRO A 217 -16.06 20.49 13.55
N LEU A 218 -15.73 21.14 14.67
CA LEU A 218 -14.38 21.16 15.20
C LEU A 218 -14.12 19.81 15.88
N LYS A 219 -13.06 19.11 15.46
CA LYS A 219 -12.57 17.90 16.13
C LYS A 219 -11.14 18.10 16.61
N VAL A 220 -10.78 17.31 17.62
CA VAL A 220 -9.39 17.08 18.00
C VAL A 220 -8.92 15.85 17.24
N ALA A 221 -7.83 15.99 16.51
CA ALA A 221 -7.21 14.91 15.75
C ALA A 221 -5.74 14.77 16.15
N ASP A 222 -5.19 13.58 15.94
CA ASP A 222 -3.76 13.34 16.16
C ASP A 222 -2.93 14.17 15.17
N ALA A 223 -1.87 14.78 15.67
CA ALA A 223 -0.85 15.44 14.87
C ALA A 223 0.32 14.48 14.66
N TRP A 224 0.69 14.26 13.41
CA TRP A 224 1.87 13.44 13.06
C TRP A 224 3.11 14.31 12.90
N GLY A 225 4.23 13.79 13.39
CA GLY A 225 5.57 14.35 13.23
C GLY A 225 6.59 13.25 12.98
N LEU A 226 7.85 13.67 12.82
CA LEU A 226 8.97 12.76 12.62
C LEU A 226 9.84 12.68 13.87
N ALA A 227 10.38 11.50 14.11
CA ALA A 227 11.41 11.28 15.11
C ALA A 227 12.44 10.27 14.59
N ARG A 228 13.60 10.22 15.23
CA ARG A 228 14.61 9.20 14.97
C ARG A 228 15.14 8.59 16.25
N VAL A 229 15.68 7.38 16.12
CA VAL A 229 16.47 6.68 17.15
C VAL A 229 17.75 6.15 16.53
N ASP A 230 18.74 5.89 17.38
CA ASP A 230 19.91 5.10 16.99
C ASP A 230 19.50 3.62 16.84
N ARG A 231 20.31 2.84 16.11
CA ARG A 231 20.06 1.41 15.83
C ARG A 231 19.80 0.56 17.07
N ASP A 232 20.33 0.93 18.22
CA ASP A 232 20.13 0.23 19.49
C ASP A 232 18.88 0.69 20.27
N GLY A 233 18.12 1.65 19.73
CA GLY A 233 17.00 2.31 20.40
C GLY A 233 17.40 3.52 21.24
N GLY A 234 18.69 3.83 21.31
CA GLY A 234 19.22 4.99 22.02
C GLY A 234 18.95 6.32 21.32
N SER A 235 19.32 7.41 22.01
CA SER A 235 19.35 8.78 21.49
C SER A 235 18.09 9.23 20.74
N TYR A 236 16.90 8.88 21.24
CA TYR A 236 15.64 9.35 20.68
C TYR A 236 15.64 10.87 20.51
N GLN A 237 15.17 11.34 19.36
CA GLN A 237 15.07 12.76 19.06
C GLN A 237 13.91 13.03 18.11
N ASP A 238 13.10 14.04 18.44
CA ASP A 238 12.14 14.61 17.50
C ASP A 238 12.87 15.32 16.36
N ILE A 239 12.30 15.25 15.16
CA ILE A 239 12.82 15.90 13.96
C ILE A 239 11.88 17.03 13.58
N ALA A 240 12.46 18.19 13.29
CA ALA A 240 11.70 19.34 12.84
C ALA A 240 10.97 18.99 11.53
N SER A 241 9.64 19.07 11.51
CA SER A 241 8.84 18.76 10.33
C SER A 241 7.57 19.61 10.31
N VAL A 242 7.04 19.86 9.11
CA VAL A 242 5.70 20.45 8.98
C VAL A 242 4.63 19.55 9.63
N PRO A 243 3.47 20.08 10.02
CA PRO A 243 2.39 19.27 10.58
C PRO A 243 1.95 18.13 9.64
N ASP A 244 1.52 17.02 10.24
CA ASP A 244 1.08 15.81 9.54
C ASP A 244 2.18 15.12 8.70
N ALA A 245 3.44 15.23 9.14
CA ALA A 245 4.57 14.59 8.48
C ALA A 245 4.54 13.05 8.65
N VAL A 246 4.57 12.33 7.52
CA VAL A 246 4.45 10.86 7.49
C VAL A 246 5.36 10.24 6.42
N SER A 247 5.62 8.94 6.52
CA SER A 247 6.39 8.14 5.55
C SER A 247 7.76 8.75 5.21
N PRO A 248 8.67 8.86 6.21
CA PRO A 248 9.99 9.44 6.01
C PRO A 248 10.93 8.45 5.30
N ASP A 249 11.88 9.00 4.56
CA ASP A 249 13.01 8.27 4.01
C ASP A 249 14.29 9.11 4.03
N TRP A 250 15.45 8.47 4.06
CA TRP A 250 16.73 9.17 4.05
C TRP A 250 17.22 9.45 2.62
N SER A 251 17.73 10.66 2.43
CA SER A 251 18.43 11.10 1.23
C SER A 251 19.84 11.57 1.55
N ASP A 252 20.64 11.80 0.51
CA ASP A 252 21.94 12.49 0.61
C ASP A 252 21.82 13.96 1.05
N ARG A 253 20.60 14.51 1.04
CA ARG A 253 20.29 15.92 1.35
C ARG A 253 19.57 16.10 2.68
N GLY A 254 19.26 15.03 3.41
CA GLY A 254 18.46 15.07 4.63
C GLY A 254 17.37 14.00 4.64
N ILE A 255 16.27 14.26 5.33
CA ILE A 255 15.14 13.34 5.49
C ILE A 255 13.99 13.83 4.60
N LEU A 256 13.60 13.03 3.61
CA LEU A 256 12.39 13.22 2.82
C LEU A 256 11.19 12.71 3.58
N TYR A 257 10.01 13.30 3.35
CA TYR A 257 8.77 12.80 3.93
C TYR A 257 7.54 13.34 3.18
N SER A 258 6.40 12.71 3.43
CA SER A 258 5.09 13.18 2.97
C SER A 258 4.49 14.19 3.95
N GLY A 259 3.97 15.30 3.44
CA GLY A 259 3.23 16.30 4.19
C GLY A 259 2.32 17.09 3.25
N VAL A 260 2.60 18.38 3.06
CA VAL A 260 2.03 19.17 1.97
C VAL A 260 2.76 18.81 0.66
N GLY A 261 2.53 17.60 0.15
CA GLY A 261 3.35 17.01 -0.90
C GLY A 261 4.67 16.47 -0.35
N ILE A 262 5.74 16.52 -1.14
CA ILE A 262 7.05 15.98 -0.74
C ILE A 262 7.91 17.07 -0.13
N GLN A 263 8.35 16.84 1.10
CA GLN A 263 9.07 17.79 1.93
C GLN A 263 10.47 17.25 2.27
N LEU A 264 11.39 18.15 2.62
CA LEU A 264 12.75 17.81 3.04
C LEU A 264 13.09 18.53 4.35
N THR A 265 13.66 17.80 5.31
CA THR A 265 14.20 18.36 6.55
C THR A 265 15.62 17.84 6.82
N GLN A 266 16.28 18.37 7.86
CA GLN A 266 17.58 17.87 8.34
C GLN A 266 17.41 17.03 9.60
N ASP A 267 18.41 16.20 9.91
CA ASP A 267 18.47 15.43 11.16
C ASP A 267 18.73 16.36 12.36
N GLY A 268 17.68 17.02 12.85
CA GLY A 268 17.76 17.95 13.97
C GLY A 268 16.40 18.49 14.43
N PRO A 269 16.25 18.84 15.72
CA PRO A 269 15.00 19.39 16.26
C PRO A 269 14.76 20.85 15.83
N ASP A 270 15.82 21.57 15.48
CA ASP A 270 15.79 22.97 15.04
C ASP A 270 16.01 23.12 13.53
N ALA A 271 15.83 22.03 12.77
CA ALA A 271 16.01 22.05 11.32
C ALA A 271 14.99 22.94 10.63
N ASP A 272 15.38 23.51 9.49
CA ASP A 272 14.49 24.29 8.63
C ASP A 272 13.41 23.39 8.03
N GLN A 273 12.16 23.63 8.45
CA GLN A 273 10.99 22.84 8.06
C GLN A 273 10.34 23.32 6.75
N ASN A 274 10.74 24.49 6.24
CA ASN A 274 10.07 25.16 5.11
C ASN A 274 10.73 24.83 3.76
N ARG A 275 10.97 23.56 3.48
CA ARG A 275 11.55 23.10 2.21
C ARG A 275 10.63 22.10 1.53
N GLY A 276 9.56 22.62 0.96
CA GLY A 276 8.77 21.90 -0.04
C GLY A 276 9.63 21.63 -1.26
N LEU A 277 9.84 20.35 -1.56
CA LEU A 277 10.46 19.93 -2.82
C LEU A 277 9.39 19.90 -3.91
N ILE A 278 8.19 19.42 -3.58
CA ILE A 278 7.07 19.33 -4.51
C ILE A 278 5.78 19.66 -3.75
N ASP A 279 5.22 20.84 -4.03
CA ASP A 279 4.05 21.39 -3.32
C ASP A 279 2.70 20.88 -3.87
N GLU A 280 2.56 19.56 -4.00
CA GLU A 280 1.33 18.90 -4.45
C GLU A 280 0.88 17.83 -3.44
N TYR A 281 -0.18 18.13 -2.69
CA TYR A 281 -0.71 17.33 -1.56
C TYR A 281 -1.03 15.86 -1.85
N ARG A 282 -1.08 15.45 -3.12
CA ARG A 282 -1.41 14.08 -3.52
C ARG A 282 -0.19 13.16 -3.57
N TYR A 283 1.02 13.72 -3.53
CA TYR A 283 2.26 12.97 -3.55
C TYR A 283 2.62 12.44 -2.18
N GLN A 284 2.83 11.13 -2.11
CA GLN A 284 2.99 10.40 -0.86
C GLN A 284 4.05 9.29 -1.01
N ASP A 285 4.57 8.88 0.14
CA ASP A 285 5.48 7.74 0.31
C ASP A 285 6.75 7.85 -0.55
N PRO A 286 7.58 8.89 -0.32
CA PRO A 286 8.81 9.09 -1.09
C PRO A 286 9.89 8.09 -0.72
N ALA A 287 10.65 7.63 -1.72
CA ALA A 287 11.90 6.91 -1.55
C ALA A 287 13.02 7.54 -2.38
N SER A 288 14.19 7.71 -1.78
CA SER A 288 15.38 8.31 -2.39
C SER A 288 16.18 7.27 -3.15
N GLN A 289 16.67 7.65 -4.33
CA GLN A 289 17.61 6.80 -5.07
C GLN A 289 18.94 6.70 -4.30
N PRO A 290 19.46 5.49 -4.04
CA PRO A 290 20.79 5.34 -3.46
C PRO A 290 21.86 6.02 -4.31
N GLY A 291 22.72 6.82 -3.66
CA GLY A 291 23.70 7.66 -4.36
C GLY A 291 23.16 9.02 -4.83
N GLY A 292 21.89 9.31 -4.58
CA GLY A 292 21.25 10.58 -4.84
C GLY A 292 20.75 10.74 -6.28
N GLY A 293 20.24 11.93 -6.59
CA GLY A 293 19.88 12.34 -7.95
C GLY A 293 18.39 12.20 -8.32
N ARG A 294 17.69 11.20 -7.78
CA ARG A 294 16.23 11.04 -7.98
C ARG A 294 15.50 10.64 -6.72
N ILE A 295 14.20 10.89 -6.75
CA ILE A 295 13.21 10.39 -5.80
C ILE A 295 12.09 9.69 -6.56
N VAL A 296 11.44 8.71 -5.92
CA VAL A 296 10.18 8.11 -6.38
C VAL A 296 9.13 8.31 -5.32
N PHE A 297 7.87 8.39 -5.73
CA PHE A 297 6.72 8.56 -4.85
C PHE A 297 5.47 8.08 -5.59
N HIS A 298 4.34 7.94 -4.91
CA HIS A 298 3.07 7.65 -5.57
C HIS A 298 2.09 8.83 -5.49
N SER A 299 1.15 8.89 -6.43
CA SER A 299 0.12 9.92 -6.52
C SER A 299 -1.23 9.33 -6.89
N LEU A 300 -2.31 9.87 -6.32
CA LEU A 300 -3.67 9.58 -6.77
C LEU A 300 -4.02 10.42 -8.00
N GLU A 301 -3.89 9.79 -9.17
CA GLU A 301 -4.25 10.34 -10.47
C GLU A 301 -5.70 10.03 -10.82
N LYS A 302 -6.58 11.03 -10.64
CA LYS A 302 -8.02 10.96 -10.86
C LYS A 302 -8.70 9.86 -10.01
N ASP A 303 -8.60 8.61 -10.41
CA ASP A 303 -9.24 7.43 -9.83
C ASP A 303 -8.29 6.26 -9.59
N HIS A 304 -7.01 6.39 -9.90
CA HIS A 304 -6.01 5.34 -9.71
C HIS A 304 -4.69 5.89 -9.17
N TRP A 305 -3.87 5.01 -8.60
CA TRP A 305 -2.57 5.41 -8.04
C TRP A 305 -1.49 5.13 -9.07
N GLU A 306 -0.56 6.06 -9.23
CA GLU A 306 0.58 5.90 -10.14
C GLU A 306 1.89 6.23 -9.42
N ILE A 307 2.98 5.61 -9.88
CA ILE A 307 4.34 5.89 -9.43
C ILE A 307 4.91 7.02 -10.28
N PHE A 308 5.49 7.99 -9.60
CA PHE A 308 6.18 9.13 -10.16
C PHE A 308 7.65 9.12 -9.76
N SER A 309 8.45 9.83 -10.55
CA SER A 309 9.82 10.17 -10.22
C SER A 309 10.07 11.64 -10.46
N ALA A 310 10.99 12.21 -9.69
CA ALA A 310 11.50 13.55 -9.87
C ALA A 310 13.01 13.57 -9.60
N ASN A 311 13.66 14.66 -9.99
CA ASN A 311 15.01 14.96 -9.54
C ASN A 311 15.02 15.17 -8.02
N ALA A 312 16.17 14.97 -7.37
CA ALA A 312 16.31 15.15 -5.92
C ALA A 312 16.05 16.59 -5.42
N ASP A 313 15.94 17.56 -6.32
CA ASP A 313 15.53 18.94 -6.04
C ASP A 313 14.02 19.19 -6.24
N GLY A 314 13.24 18.16 -6.56
CA GLY A 314 11.79 18.22 -6.81
C GLY A 314 11.42 18.58 -8.26
N THR A 315 12.37 18.94 -9.11
CA THR A 315 12.09 19.28 -10.51
C THR A 315 11.91 18.03 -11.38
N GLY A 316 11.37 18.20 -12.59
CA GLY A 316 11.32 17.12 -13.58
C GLY A 316 10.37 15.98 -13.23
N VAL A 317 9.28 16.28 -12.52
CA VAL A 317 8.25 15.30 -12.15
C VAL A 317 7.69 14.59 -13.39
N VAL A 318 7.79 13.27 -13.41
CA VAL A 318 7.29 12.41 -14.48
C VAL A 318 6.67 11.15 -13.89
N ALA A 319 5.55 10.69 -14.44
CA ALA A 319 5.00 9.40 -14.04
C ALA A 319 5.73 8.26 -14.75
N LEU A 320 6.09 7.23 -14.00
CA LEU A 320 6.73 6.00 -14.48
C LEU A 320 5.72 4.92 -14.82
N THR A 321 4.59 4.88 -14.12
CA THR A 321 3.47 4.02 -14.44
C THR A 321 2.37 4.90 -15.04
N ARG A 322 2.12 4.76 -16.34
CA ARG A 322 0.97 5.34 -17.02
C ARG A 322 0.41 4.30 -17.99
N PRO A 323 -0.92 4.19 -18.13
CA PRO A 323 -1.51 3.35 -19.16
C PRO A 323 -1.15 3.89 -20.56
N GLU A 324 -0.49 3.07 -21.38
CA GLU A 324 -0.25 3.39 -22.80
C GLU A 324 -1.56 3.47 -23.60
N THR A 325 -2.63 2.83 -23.11
CA THR A 325 -3.97 2.88 -23.71
C THR A 325 -5.04 3.12 -22.64
N ILE A 326 -5.89 4.12 -22.85
CA ILE A 326 -7.06 4.43 -22.02
C ILE A 326 -8.29 3.56 -22.34
N LEU A 327 -8.13 2.49 -23.13
CA LEU A 327 -9.20 1.59 -23.55
C LEU A 327 -9.48 0.48 -22.51
N VAL A 328 -9.45 0.84 -21.23
CA VAL A 328 -9.80 -0.06 -20.11
C VAL A 328 -10.76 0.65 -19.16
N ASP A 329 -11.74 -0.08 -18.63
CA ASP A 329 -12.82 0.48 -17.79
C ASP A 329 -12.36 0.87 -16.38
N VAL A 330 -11.23 0.32 -15.92
CA VAL A 330 -10.59 0.58 -14.63
C VAL A 330 -9.08 0.50 -14.81
N LEU A 331 -8.37 1.54 -14.37
CA LEU A 331 -6.91 1.59 -14.38
C LEU A 331 -6.34 0.88 -13.15
N PRO A 332 -5.20 0.19 -13.28
CA PRO A 332 -4.56 -0.43 -12.15
C PRO A 332 -4.00 0.62 -11.19
N HIS A 333 -3.93 0.28 -9.91
CA HIS A 333 -3.23 1.07 -8.90
C HIS A 333 -1.79 0.58 -8.78
N ASN A 334 -0.86 1.53 -8.68
CA ASN A 334 0.55 1.32 -8.42
C ASN A 334 0.97 2.19 -7.22
N VAL A 335 1.53 1.57 -6.18
CA VAL A 335 1.79 2.20 -4.86
C VAL A 335 3.06 1.64 -4.21
N ALA A 336 3.45 2.22 -3.06
CA ALA A 336 4.58 1.80 -2.21
C ALA A 336 5.87 1.49 -2.99
N PRO A 337 6.43 2.47 -3.73
CA PRO A 337 7.68 2.26 -4.46
C PRO A 337 8.89 2.26 -3.51
N ASP A 338 9.89 1.43 -3.80
CA ASP A 338 11.21 1.50 -3.16
C ASP A 338 12.33 1.23 -4.18
N TRP A 339 13.51 1.77 -3.92
CA TRP A 339 14.67 1.65 -4.78
C TRP A 339 15.49 0.39 -4.48
N SER A 340 15.96 -0.24 -5.54
CA SER A 340 17.07 -1.20 -5.44
C SER A 340 18.34 -0.56 -4.86
N PRO A 341 19.18 -1.30 -4.12
CA PRO A 341 20.40 -0.79 -3.49
C PRO A 341 21.45 -0.24 -4.47
N ASP A 342 21.37 -0.64 -5.74
CA ASP A 342 22.24 -0.15 -6.82
C ASP A 342 21.64 1.06 -7.57
N GLY A 343 20.42 1.48 -7.20
CA GLY A 343 19.70 2.60 -7.78
C GLY A 343 19.24 2.36 -9.22
N ARG A 344 19.31 1.14 -9.74
CA ARG A 344 19.02 0.86 -11.16
C ARG A 344 17.56 0.51 -11.40
N HIS A 345 16.86 0.07 -10.37
CA HIS A 345 15.51 -0.48 -10.46
C HIS A 345 14.63 0.00 -9.31
N ILE A 346 13.32 -0.10 -9.51
CA ILE A 346 12.29 0.27 -8.55
C ILE A 346 11.36 -0.94 -8.35
N VAL A 347 11.17 -1.36 -7.11
CA VAL A 347 10.11 -2.29 -6.71
C VAL A 347 8.88 -1.50 -6.33
N PHE A 348 7.68 -2.01 -6.62
CA PHE A 348 6.43 -1.36 -6.26
C PHE A 348 5.30 -2.38 -6.18
N LEU A 349 4.19 -2.00 -5.55
CA LEU A 349 2.99 -2.83 -5.50
C LEU A 349 2.05 -2.46 -6.65
N SER A 350 1.53 -3.45 -7.38
CA SER A 350 0.53 -3.24 -8.44
C SER A 350 -0.58 -4.28 -8.39
N ASN A 351 -1.80 -3.85 -8.70
CA ASN A 351 -2.97 -4.74 -8.82
C ASN A 351 -3.36 -5.06 -10.28
N ARG A 352 -2.49 -4.77 -11.25
CA ARG A 352 -2.77 -4.90 -12.69
C ARG A 352 -3.09 -6.32 -13.18
N SER A 353 -2.85 -7.33 -12.36
CA SER A 353 -3.22 -8.74 -12.61
C SER A 353 -4.53 -9.16 -11.94
N GLY A 354 -5.26 -8.23 -11.31
CA GLY A 354 -6.49 -8.50 -10.55
C GLY A 354 -6.29 -8.77 -9.06
N ARG A 355 -5.04 -8.81 -8.59
CA ARG A 355 -4.67 -8.88 -7.16
C ARG A 355 -3.38 -8.09 -6.91
N TRP A 356 -3.13 -7.67 -5.68
CA TRP A 356 -1.87 -7.02 -5.32
C TRP A 356 -0.68 -7.97 -5.48
N GLN A 357 0.34 -7.53 -6.19
CA GLN A 357 1.59 -8.24 -6.39
C GLN A 357 2.76 -7.25 -6.38
N LEU A 358 3.96 -7.74 -6.05
CA LEU A 358 5.19 -6.98 -6.23
C LEU A 358 5.60 -7.00 -7.70
N TRP A 359 5.87 -5.81 -8.23
CA TRP A 359 6.36 -5.56 -9.56
C TRP A 359 7.71 -4.85 -9.49
N VAL A 360 8.49 -4.98 -10.54
CA VAL A 360 9.78 -4.31 -10.71
C VAL A 360 9.83 -3.62 -12.06
N MET A 361 10.53 -2.50 -12.13
CA MET A 361 10.83 -1.76 -13.35
C MET A 361 12.25 -1.20 -13.31
N ASP A 362 12.78 -0.81 -14.46
CA ASP A 362 14.01 -0.03 -14.52
C ASP A 362 13.80 1.36 -13.90
N ALA A 363 14.89 2.04 -13.51
CA ALA A 363 14.87 3.38 -12.93
C ALA A 363 14.17 4.44 -13.81
N GLY A 364 14.07 4.20 -15.12
CA GLY A 364 13.36 5.06 -16.08
C GLY A 364 11.87 4.72 -16.24
N GLY A 365 11.38 3.65 -15.63
CA GLY A 365 10.00 3.18 -15.71
C GLY A 365 9.77 2.08 -16.76
N GLU A 366 10.77 1.71 -17.54
CA GLU A 366 10.69 0.66 -18.55
C GLU A 366 10.74 -0.76 -17.93
N ASN A 367 10.51 -1.78 -18.78
CA ASN A 367 10.68 -3.19 -18.43
C ASN A 367 9.87 -3.66 -17.20
N GLN A 368 8.68 -3.08 -17.02
CA GLN A 368 7.80 -3.42 -15.90
C GLN A 368 7.34 -4.88 -15.95
N ARG A 369 7.60 -5.64 -14.88
CA ARG A 369 7.20 -7.05 -14.79
C ARG A 369 6.90 -7.46 -13.35
N ALA A 370 5.99 -8.43 -13.19
CA ALA A 370 5.71 -9.03 -11.88
C ALA A 370 6.93 -9.83 -11.40
N LEU A 371 7.23 -9.74 -10.10
CA LEU A 371 8.18 -10.64 -9.47
C LEU A 371 7.51 -12.02 -9.25
N PRO A 372 8.25 -13.15 -9.34
CA PRO A 372 7.72 -14.49 -9.15
C PRO A 372 7.53 -14.80 -7.64
N ILE A 373 6.76 -13.94 -6.97
CA ILE A 373 6.45 -14.01 -5.55
C ILE A 373 4.95 -14.29 -5.42
N ASP A 374 4.63 -15.44 -4.83
CA ASP A 374 3.25 -15.81 -4.53
C ASP A 374 2.97 -15.61 -3.04
N ALA A 375 2.53 -14.41 -2.70
CA ALA A 375 2.12 -13.99 -1.37
C ALA A 375 0.76 -13.27 -1.43
N PRO A 376 -0.13 -13.46 -0.43
CA PRO A 376 -1.47 -12.90 -0.43
C PRO A 376 -1.47 -11.44 0.08
N ILE A 377 -0.87 -10.52 -0.68
CA ILE A 377 -0.75 -9.12 -0.27
C ILE A 377 -2.13 -8.44 -0.28
N GLU A 378 -2.45 -7.74 0.80
CA GLU A 378 -3.59 -6.85 0.98
C GLU A 378 -3.06 -5.44 1.26
N TYR A 379 -3.58 -4.46 0.53
CA TYR A 379 -3.26 -3.05 0.74
C TYR A 379 -4.55 -2.24 0.90
N ASN A 380 -4.59 -1.42 1.95
CA ASN A 380 -5.76 -0.68 2.40
C ASN A 380 -5.67 0.84 2.14
N TYR A 381 -4.66 1.30 1.39
CA TYR A 381 -4.42 2.71 1.05
C TYR A 381 -4.12 3.63 2.24
N GLN A 382 -3.44 3.12 3.28
CA GLN A 382 -3.04 3.93 4.44
C GLN A 382 -1.63 4.54 4.35
N ALA A 383 -1.06 4.63 3.13
CA ALA A 383 0.30 5.12 2.86
C ALA A 383 1.37 4.38 3.68
N GLU A 384 1.25 3.05 3.67
CA GLU A 384 2.15 2.12 4.37
C GLU A 384 3.40 1.82 3.52
N GLN A 385 4.54 1.66 4.19
CA GLN A 385 5.76 1.17 3.55
C GLN A 385 5.64 -0.35 3.39
N VAL A 386 5.00 -0.80 2.30
CA VAL A 386 4.65 -2.22 2.14
C VAL A 386 5.87 -3.10 1.84
N VAL A 387 6.88 -2.54 1.17
CA VAL A 387 8.07 -3.25 0.70
C VAL A 387 9.33 -2.41 0.91
N SER A 388 10.44 -3.07 1.18
CA SER A 388 11.77 -2.46 1.21
C SER A 388 12.84 -3.36 0.57
N TRP A 389 13.79 -2.77 -0.16
CA TRP A 389 14.84 -3.47 -0.90
C TRP A 389 16.25 -3.15 -0.37
N GLY A 390 16.93 -4.17 0.15
CA GLY A 390 18.31 -4.11 0.65
C GLY A 390 19.25 -5.10 -0.04
N ARG A 391 20.53 -5.06 0.33
CA ARG A 391 21.61 -5.86 -0.30
C ARG A 391 21.54 -7.37 -0.08
#